data_AF-A0A2G9I2Z0-F1
#
_entry.id   AF-A0A2G9I2Z0-F1
#
_cell.length_a   1.000
_cell.length_b   1.000
_cell.length_c   1.000
_cell.angle_alpha   90.00
_cell.angle_beta   90.00
_cell.angle_gamma   90.00
#
_symmetry.space_group_name_H-M   'P 1'
#
loop_
_entity.id
_entity.type
_entity.pdbx_description
1 polymer ?
#
loop_
_entity_poly.entity_id
_entity_poly.type
_entity_poly.pdbx_seq_one_letter_code
_entity_poly.pdbx_strand_id
1 'polypeptide(L)'
;MCLFIAKIWWMIPRVGTSASEIPMETQMVLLEAGEESVLSMADEETPAEPTAENKFYILVLPVLDGSFRTTLQGTSSNELQFCYESGDPEVQTSEALEGVFVNSGDNPFELIKDSIKILAKHKGTFSHLENKKSPAHLDWFGWCTWDAFYTEVSPNGIKEGLQSFKDGGVSPKFLIIDDGWQETDNDFQKEGEPLIEGAQFATRLTDIKENSKFKGSDTNLKELIRYIKENYGLK
;
A
#
# COMPACT_ATOMS: atom_id res chain seq x y z
N MET A 1 -1.99 9.27 -16.59
CA MET A 1 -2.25 8.06 -15.76
C MET A 1 -2.27 8.49 -14.30
N CYS A 2 -3.08 7.88 -13.45
CA CYS A 2 -3.02 8.04 -12.00
C CYS A 2 -3.16 6.71 -11.26
N LEU A 3 -2.72 6.68 -10.00
CA LEU A 3 -2.96 5.58 -9.05
C LEU A 3 -3.85 6.09 -7.93
N PHE A 4 -4.97 5.41 -7.68
CA PHE A 4 -5.94 5.82 -6.66
C PHE A 4 -6.39 4.64 -5.81
N ILE A 5 -6.83 4.93 -4.59
CA ILE A 5 -7.35 3.93 -3.66
C ILE A 5 -8.77 3.54 -4.12
N ALA A 6 -8.92 2.34 -4.67
CA ALA A 6 -10.22 1.81 -5.12
C ALA A 6 -10.93 1.00 -4.02
N LYS A 7 -10.17 0.46 -3.07
CA LYS A 7 -10.63 -0.16 -1.82
C LYS A 7 -9.59 0.14 -0.74
N ILE A 8 -9.96 0.03 0.53
CA ILE A 8 -9.11 0.42 1.69
C ILE A 8 -7.66 -0.11 1.59
N TRP A 9 -7.45 -1.29 0.98
CA TRP A 9 -6.14 -1.95 0.83
C TRP A 9 -5.62 -2.02 -0.61
N TRP A 10 -6.37 -1.51 -1.60
CA TRP A 10 -6.06 -1.70 -3.02
C TRP A 10 -5.99 -0.36 -3.76
N MET A 11 -4.84 -0.12 -4.39
CA MET A 11 -4.70 0.90 -5.42
C MET A 11 -4.79 0.27 -6.81
N ILE A 12 -5.44 0.97 -7.74
CA ILE A 12 -5.48 0.57 -9.15
C ILE A 12 -5.13 1.76 -10.05
N PRO A 13 -4.60 1.51 -11.26
CA PRO A 13 -4.35 2.57 -12.22
C PRO A 13 -5.63 3.03 -12.91
N ARG A 14 -5.67 4.31 -13.26
CA ARG A 14 -6.61 4.88 -14.26
C ARG A 14 -5.85 5.68 -15.30
N VAL A 15 -6.30 5.61 -16.54
CA VAL A 15 -5.81 6.44 -17.65
C VAL A 15 -6.99 7.28 -18.15
N GLY A 16 -6.72 8.54 -18.43
CA GLY A 16 -7.70 9.51 -18.88
C GLY A 16 -6.98 10.73 -19.45
N THR A 17 -7.75 11.65 -20.03
CA THR A 17 -7.23 12.84 -20.71
C THR A 17 -7.73 14.15 -20.08
N SER A 18 -8.56 14.06 -19.04
CA SER A 18 -9.11 15.21 -18.33
C SER A 18 -8.87 15.09 -16.82
N ALA A 19 -8.72 16.22 -16.13
CA ALA A 19 -8.62 16.26 -14.68
C ALA A 19 -9.90 15.73 -14.02
N SER A 20 -11.07 15.95 -14.62
CA SER A 20 -12.37 15.46 -14.12
C SER A 20 -12.46 13.92 -14.00
N GLU A 21 -11.60 13.20 -14.71
CA GLU A 21 -11.52 11.74 -14.65
C GLU A 21 -10.64 11.22 -13.51
N ILE A 22 -9.90 12.09 -12.81
CA ILE A 22 -9.02 11.71 -11.70
C ILE A 22 -9.91 11.32 -10.50
N PRO A 23 -9.89 10.05 -10.05
CA PRO A 23 -10.72 9.61 -8.95
C PRO A 23 -10.34 10.26 -7.63
N MET A 24 -11.27 10.27 -6.68
CA MET A 24 -10.98 10.57 -5.28
C MET A 24 -9.87 9.65 -4.75
N GLU A 25 -9.16 10.11 -3.73
CA GLU A 25 -8.09 9.33 -3.09
C GLU A 25 -6.91 8.98 -4.02
N THR A 26 -6.66 9.81 -5.05
CA THR A 26 -5.49 9.61 -5.94
C THR A 26 -4.19 9.92 -5.21
N GLN A 27 -3.24 8.97 -5.25
CA GLN A 27 -1.94 9.01 -4.57
C GLN A 27 -0.75 9.26 -5.52
N MET A 28 -1.00 9.31 -6.83
CA MET A 28 0.01 9.65 -7.83
C MET A 28 -0.68 10.06 -9.13
N VAL A 29 -0.23 11.14 -9.76
CA VAL A 29 -0.60 11.51 -11.13
C VAL A 29 0.66 11.60 -11.97
N LEU A 30 0.66 10.95 -13.12
CA LEU A 30 1.68 11.03 -14.16
C LEU A 30 1.02 11.59 -15.42
N LEU A 31 1.40 12.82 -15.78
CA LEU A 31 0.94 13.53 -16.97
C LEU A 31 1.96 13.32 -18.09
N GLU A 32 1.47 13.12 -19.30
CA GLU A 32 2.26 13.25 -20.53
C GLU A 32 1.97 14.64 -21.10
N ALA A 33 3.01 15.43 -21.32
CA ALA A 33 2.93 16.77 -21.88
C ALA A 33 3.77 16.85 -23.17
N GLY A 34 3.25 17.55 -24.18
CA GLY A 34 4.03 17.92 -25.36
C GLY A 34 4.52 19.35 -25.22
N GLU A 35 5.77 19.64 -25.61
CA GLU A 35 6.34 21.00 -25.50
C GLU A 35 5.48 22.08 -26.18
N GLU A 36 4.89 21.78 -27.34
CA GLU A 36 4.02 22.70 -28.07
C GLU A 36 2.72 23.04 -27.31
N SER A 37 2.19 22.10 -26.51
CA SER A 37 0.97 22.33 -25.70
C SER A 37 1.23 23.22 -24.47
N VAL A 38 2.48 23.32 -24.03
CA VAL A 38 2.88 24.20 -22.91
C VAL A 38 3.14 25.61 -23.42
N LEU A 39 3.74 25.75 -24.61
CA LEU A 39 4.04 27.03 -25.24
C LEU A 39 2.79 27.72 -25.82
N SER A 40 1.78 26.96 -26.26
CA SER A 40 0.49 27.52 -26.71
C SER A 40 -0.35 28.15 -25.58
N MET A 41 0.03 27.94 -24.31
CA MET A 41 -0.54 28.66 -23.16
C MET A 41 0.19 30.00 -22.91
N ALA A 42 1.33 30.24 -23.57
CA ALA A 42 2.19 31.41 -23.39
C ALA A 42 2.20 32.35 -24.61
N ASP A 43 1.99 31.87 -25.84
CA ASP A 43 1.89 32.73 -27.04
C ASP A 43 0.91 32.16 -28.08
N GLU A 44 -0.02 33.01 -28.54
CA GLU A 44 -0.92 32.75 -29.67
C GLU A 44 -0.15 32.91 -30.99
N GLU A 45 0.51 31.88 -31.54
CA GLU A 45 0.75 31.83 -33.00
C GLU A 45 1.12 30.44 -33.55
N THR A 46 0.23 29.96 -34.43
CA THR A 46 0.34 28.85 -35.42
C THR A 46 0.65 27.41 -34.94
N PRO A 47 -0.22 26.41 -35.23
CA PRO A 47 0.04 25.02 -34.92
C PRO A 47 0.91 24.36 -36.00
N ALA A 48 2.12 23.92 -35.63
CA ALA A 48 2.86 22.90 -36.38
C ALA A 48 2.33 21.50 -36.00
N GLU A 49 2.55 20.49 -36.86
CA GLU A 49 2.13 19.12 -36.56
C GLU A 49 3.03 18.49 -35.47
N PRO A 50 2.45 17.87 -34.43
CA PRO A 50 3.23 17.33 -33.31
C PRO A 50 4.03 16.10 -33.77
N THR A 51 5.33 16.27 -33.98
CA THR A 51 6.26 15.15 -34.09
C THR A 51 6.39 14.45 -32.73
N ALA A 52 6.45 13.12 -32.72
CA ALA A 52 6.54 12.29 -31.50
C ALA A 52 7.78 12.55 -30.61
N GLU A 53 8.65 13.50 -30.98
CA GLU A 53 9.96 13.74 -30.38
C GLU A 53 9.97 14.74 -29.21
N ASN A 54 8.88 15.49 -28.96
CA ASN A 54 8.86 16.54 -27.91
C ASN A 54 7.89 16.25 -26.77
N LYS A 55 7.90 15.02 -26.25
CA LYS A 55 7.09 14.63 -25.09
C LYS A 55 7.95 14.53 -23.84
N PHE A 56 7.43 15.06 -22.74
CA PHE A 56 7.99 14.87 -21.41
C PHE A 56 6.87 14.52 -20.43
N TYR A 57 7.26 14.03 -19.25
CA TYR A 57 6.33 13.60 -18.22
C TYR A 57 6.41 14.51 -17.02
N ILE A 58 5.25 14.75 -16.40
CA ILE A 58 5.15 15.48 -15.13
C ILE A 58 4.57 14.52 -14.10
N LEU A 59 5.31 14.31 -13.02
CA LEU A 59 4.89 13.50 -11.89
C LEU A 59 4.42 14.43 -10.76
N VAL A 60 3.20 14.20 -10.28
CA VAL A 60 2.62 14.84 -9.11
C VAL A 60 2.39 13.78 -8.04
N LEU A 61 3.09 13.91 -6.92
CA LEU A 61 3.03 13.00 -5.78
C LEU A 61 2.50 13.75 -4.56
N PRO A 62 1.28 13.44 -4.09
CA PRO A 62 0.85 13.77 -2.74
C PRO A 62 1.80 13.13 -1.74
N VAL A 63 2.25 13.90 -0.75
CA VAL A 63 3.16 13.45 0.30
C VAL A 63 2.67 13.88 1.68
N LEU A 64 3.20 13.24 2.72
CA LEU A 64 2.92 13.62 4.10
C LEU A 64 3.53 14.98 4.44
N ASP A 65 2.75 15.79 5.16
CA ASP A 65 3.15 17.07 5.71
C ASP A 65 2.82 17.09 7.22
N GLY A 66 3.82 16.71 8.03
CA GLY A 66 3.62 16.47 9.46
C GLY A 66 2.55 15.41 9.73
N SER A 67 1.52 15.79 10.48
CA SER A 67 0.37 14.94 10.82
C SER A 67 -0.71 14.89 9.73
N PHE A 68 -0.47 15.49 8.57
CA PHE A 68 -1.44 15.58 7.51
C PHE A 68 -1.07 14.69 6.32
N ARG A 69 -2.09 14.02 5.81
CA ARG A 69 -2.09 13.27 4.58
C ARG A 69 -2.62 14.14 3.46
N THR A 70 -2.14 13.86 2.26
CA THR A 70 -2.57 14.54 1.05
C THR A 70 -3.01 13.57 -0.02
N THR A 71 -4.02 13.97 -0.78
CA THR A 71 -4.55 13.21 -1.91
C THR A 71 -4.95 14.16 -3.04
N LEU A 72 -5.20 13.62 -4.22
CA LEU A 72 -5.68 14.37 -5.38
C LEU A 72 -7.03 13.84 -5.84
N GLN A 73 -7.81 14.70 -6.47
CA GLN A 73 -9.04 14.33 -7.16
C GLN A 73 -9.41 15.31 -8.26
N GLY A 74 -10.20 14.87 -9.22
CA GLY A 74 -10.78 15.73 -10.25
C GLY A 74 -12.05 16.43 -9.79
N THR A 75 -12.28 17.64 -10.27
CA THR A 75 -13.59 18.33 -10.13
C THR A 75 -14.43 18.23 -11.40
N SER A 76 -15.73 18.47 -11.28
CA SER A 76 -16.64 18.58 -12.44
C SER A 76 -16.27 19.72 -13.40
N SER A 77 -15.53 20.72 -12.91
CA SER A 77 -15.02 21.85 -13.70
C SER A 77 -13.71 21.53 -14.40
N ASN A 78 -13.27 20.26 -14.40
CA ASN A 78 -12.01 19.81 -14.96
C ASN A 78 -10.78 20.44 -14.31
N GLU A 79 -10.83 20.62 -12.99
CA GLU A 79 -9.71 21.11 -12.19
C GLU A 79 -9.12 19.96 -11.37
N LEU A 80 -7.81 20.04 -11.10
CA LEU A 80 -7.16 19.16 -10.14
C LEU A 80 -7.35 19.75 -8.74
N GLN A 81 -8.07 19.04 -7.89
CA GLN A 81 -8.26 19.39 -6.49
C GLN A 81 -7.24 18.67 -5.62
N PHE A 82 -6.66 19.44 -4.70
CA PHE A 82 -5.76 18.97 -3.66
C PHE A 82 -6.51 18.83 -2.35
N CYS A 83 -6.52 17.62 -1.79
CA CYS A 83 -7.14 17.31 -0.51
C CYS A 83 -6.06 17.16 0.55
N TYR A 84 -6.25 17.82 1.69
CA TYR A 84 -5.27 17.91 2.78
C TYR A 84 -6.00 17.67 4.11
N GLU A 85 -5.68 16.56 4.79
CA GLU A 85 -6.47 16.07 5.92
C GLU A 85 -5.58 15.46 7.02
N SER A 86 -5.93 15.68 8.28
CA SER A 86 -5.28 15.01 9.43
C SER A 86 -5.97 13.70 9.81
N GLY A 87 -7.25 13.55 9.46
CA GLY A 87 -8.10 12.47 9.96
C GLY A 87 -8.51 12.62 11.43
N ASP A 88 -8.15 13.72 12.10
CA ASP A 88 -8.46 14.01 13.50
C ASP A 88 -9.02 15.44 13.63
N PRO A 89 -10.27 15.62 14.10
CA PRO A 89 -10.87 16.95 14.28
C PRO A 89 -10.07 17.90 15.18
N GLU A 90 -9.27 17.37 16.10
CA GLU A 90 -8.45 18.14 17.03
C GLU A 90 -7.09 18.55 16.43
N VAL A 91 -6.69 17.95 15.31
CA VAL A 91 -5.44 18.28 14.61
C VAL A 91 -5.76 19.19 13.42
N GLN A 92 -5.65 20.50 13.64
CA GLN A 92 -6.02 21.54 12.67
C GLN A 92 -4.83 22.36 12.20
N THR A 93 -4.91 22.89 10.98
CA THR A 93 -3.93 23.84 10.43
C THR A 93 -4.60 24.82 9.48
N SER A 94 -3.99 25.99 9.30
CA SER A 94 -4.33 26.96 8.24
C SER A 94 -3.33 26.97 7.08
N GLU A 95 -2.28 26.15 7.17
CA GLU A 95 -1.17 26.12 6.22
C GLU A 95 -0.88 24.69 5.76
N ALA A 96 -0.60 24.55 4.46
CA ALA A 96 -0.05 23.35 3.84
C ALA A 96 1.25 23.76 3.14
N LEU A 97 2.39 23.25 3.60
CA LEU A 97 3.71 23.74 3.21
C LEU A 97 4.42 22.79 2.25
N GLU A 98 4.28 21.48 2.49
CA GLU A 98 5.04 20.46 1.77
C GLU A 98 4.19 19.25 1.39
N GLY A 99 2.90 19.47 1.11
CA GLY A 99 1.94 18.40 0.86
C GLY A 99 1.96 17.80 -0.55
N VAL A 100 2.65 18.42 -1.52
CA VAL A 100 2.79 17.90 -2.89
C VAL A 100 4.22 18.02 -3.36
N PHE A 101 4.71 16.98 -4.01
CA PHE A 101 5.95 16.99 -4.75
C PHE A 101 5.67 16.91 -6.25
N VAL A 102 6.30 17.79 -7.02
CA VAL A 102 6.19 17.83 -8.48
C VAL A 102 7.59 17.73 -9.08
N ASN A 103 7.73 16.89 -10.10
CA ASN A 103 8.96 16.77 -10.87
C ASN A 103 8.62 16.42 -12.33
N SER A 104 9.58 16.60 -13.24
CA SER A 104 9.40 16.34 -14.66
C SER A 104 10.62 15.69 -15.29
N GLY A 105 10.42 14.93 -16.37
CA GLY A 105 11.51 14.33 -17.13
C GLY A 105 11.03 13.52 -18.33
N ASP A 106 11.96 13.11 -19.18
CA ASP A 106 11.65 12.53 -20.50
C ASP A 106 11.34 11.03 -20.44
N ASN A 107 11.74 10.37 -19.34
CA ASN A 107 11.47 8.95 -19.10
C ASN A 107 10.62 8.79 -17.83
N PRO A 108 9.40 8.23 -17.92
CA PRO A 108 8.49 8.17 -16.79
C PRO A 108 8.97 7.19 -15.70
N PHE A 109 9.73 6.15 -16.06
CA PHE A 109 10.24 5.17 -15.10
C PHE A 109 11.38 5.74 -14.27
N GLU A 110 12.34 6.41 -14.92
CA GLU A 110 13.42 7.11 -14.22
C GLU A 110 12.86 8.30 -13.42
N LEU A 111 11.90 9.04 -13.96
CA LEU A 111 11.23 10.15 -13.27
C LEU A 111 10.63 9.69 -11.93
N ILE A 112 9.86 8.59 -11.91
CA ILE A 112 9.28 8.05 -10.67
C ILE A 112 10.39 7.63 -9.71
N LYS A 113 11.37 6.86 -10.19
CA LYS A 113 12.48 6.35 -9.38
C LYS A 113 13.27 7.47 -8.71
N ASP A 114 13.70 8.47 -9.48
CA ASP A 114 14.52 9.58 -9.00
C ASP A 114 13.72 10.54 -8.11
N SER A 115 12.43 10.72 -8.39
CA SER A 115 11.53 11.50 -7.53
C SER A 115 11.42 10.91 -6.12
N ILE A 116 11.29 9.58 -6.00
CA ILE A 116 11.29 8.91 -4.69
C ILE A 116 12.64 9.06 -3.98
N LYS A 117 13.77 9.06 -4.70
CA LYS A 117 15.10 9.32 -4.11
C LYS A 117 15.24 10.76 -3.60
N ILE A 118 14.78 11.74 -4.37
CA ILE A 118 14.75 13.16 -3.97
C ILE A 118 13.89 13.31 -2.72
N LEU A 119 12.68 12.76 -2.72
CA LEU A 119 11.77 12.78 -1.58
C LEU A 119 12.38 12.12 -0.33
N ALA A 120 13.06 10.98 -0.48
CA ALA A 120 13.73 10.32 0.64
C ALA A 120 14.79 11.23 1.29
N LYS A 121 15.58 11.93 0.47
CA LYS A 121 16.58 12.90 0.95
C LYS A 121 15.95 14.13 1.60
N HIS A 122 14.87 14.64 1.02
CA HIS A 122 14.17 15.85 1.49
C HIS A 122 13.44 15.60 2.81
N LYS A 123 12.64 14.52 2.88
CA LYS A 123 11.83 14.19 4.06
C LYS A 123 12.65 13.55 5.18
N GLY A 124 13.68 12.77 4.85
CA GLY A 124 14.53 12.10 5.86
C GLY A 124 13.83 11.04 6.71
N THR A 125 12.58 10.68 6.40
CA THR A 125 11.74 9.75 7.17
C THR A 125 11.72 8.32 6.61
N PHE A 126 12.24 8.11 5.40
CA PHE A 126 12.28 6.81 4.75
C PHE A 126 13.54 6.67 3.89
N SER A 127 13.80 5.46 3.40
CA SER A 127 14.91 5.16 2.49
C SER A 127 14.41 4.51 1.21
N HIS A 128 15.03 4.86 0.09
CA HIS A 128 14.82 4.17 -1.18
C HIS A 128 15.29 2.71 -1.10
N LEU A 129 14.67 1.81 -1.87
CA LEU A 129 14.94 0.36 -1.83
C LEU A 129 16.42 0.02 -2.03
N GLU A 130 17.11 0.72 -2.95
CA GLU A 130 18.54 0.52 -3.24
C GLU A 130 19.45 0.75 -2.03
N ASN A 131 18.99 1.51 -1.04
CA ASN A 131 19.74 1.79 0.19
C ASN A 131 19.35 0.87 1.35
N LYS A 132 18.33 0.01 1.16
CA LYS A 132 17.90 -0.95 2.18
C LYS A 132 18.73 -2.23 2.04
N LYS A 133 19.16 -2.77 3.18
CA LYS A 133 19.81 -4.09 3.22
C LYS A 133 18.76 -5.17 3.00
N SER A 134 18.89 -5.94 1.92
CA SER A 134 18.06 -7.13 1.68
C SER A 134 18.29 -8.16 2.80
N PRO A 135 17.24 -8.59 3.51
CA PRO A 135 17.35 -9.69 4.47
C PRO A 135 17.66 -11.02 3.78
N ALA A 136 18.51 -11.84 4.39
CA ALA A 136 18.91 -13.14 3.83
C ALA A 136 17.74 -14.13 3.64
N HIS A 137 16.61 -13.92 4.33
CA HIS A 137 15.44 -14.78 4.20
C HIS A 137 14.66 -14.55 2.90
N LEU A 138 14.94 -13.48 2.14
CA LEU A 138 14.30 -13.26 0.84
C LEU A 138 14.71 -14.31 -0.21
N ASP A 139 15.88 -14.93 -0.05
CA ASP A 139 16.35 -16.02 -0.92
C ASP A 139 15.83 -17.40 -0.47
N TRP A 140 15.01 -17.45 0.57
CA TRP A 140 14.48 -18.70 1.09
C TRP A 140 13.10 -18.98 0.51
N PHE A 141 12.79 -20.26 0.31
CA PHE A 141 11.39 -20.66 0.16
C PHE A 141 10.70 -20.49 1.52
N GLY A 142 9.61 -19.73 1.56
CA GLY A 142 8.80 -19.54 2.76
C GLY A 142 7.32 -19.75 2.48
N TRP A 143 6.54 -19.74 3.54
CA TRP A 143 5.10 -19.92 3.48
C TRP A 143 4.40 -18.82 4.27
N CYS A 144 3.31 -18.27 3.73
CA CYS A 144 2.40 -17.38 4.43
C CYS A 144 1.07 -18.11 4.63
N THR A 145 0.50 -18.02 5.84
CA THR A 145 -0.73 -18.74 6.20
C THR A 145 -1.99 -18.15 5.58
N TRP A 146 -1.95 -16.93 5.03
CA TRP A 146 -3.15 -16.20 4.59
C TRP A 146 -3.96 -16.94 3.53
N ASP A 147 -3.38 -17.31 2.39
CA ASP A 147 -4.13 -17.98 1.32
C ASP A 147 -4.56 -19.41 1.67
N ALA A 148 -4.01 -19.99 2.76
CA ALA A 148 -4.39 -21.31 3.24
C ALA A 148 -5.56 -21.27 4.22
N PHE A 149 -5.65 -20.24 5.07
CA PHE A 149 -6.59 -20.22 6.19
C PHE A 149 -7.37 -18.92 6.34
N TYR A 150 -6.94 -17.82 5.70
CA TYR A 150 -7.38 -16.47 6.03
C TYR A 150 -7.33 -16.27 7.55
N THR A 151 -8.42 -15.76 8.13
CA THR A 151 -8.57 -15.53 9.56
C THR A 151 -8.66 -16.82 10.39
N GLU A 152 -8.78 -18.00 9.78
CA GLU A 152 -8.93 -19.30 10.46
C GLU A 152 -7.61 -20.00 10.79
N VAL A 153 -6.48 -19.29 10.70
CA VAL A 153 -5.18 -19.83 11.07
C VAL A 153 -5.18 -20.38 12.50
N SER A 154 -4.56 -21.56 12.70
CA SER A 154 -4.50 -22.24 13.99
C SER A 154 -3.18 -23.02 14.17
N PRO A 155 -2.78 -23.36 15.41
CA PRO A 155 -1.59 -24.18 15.65
C PRO A 155 -1.59 -25.53 14.92
N ASN A 156 -2.75 -26.19 14.83
CA ASN A 156 -2.87 -27.47 14.13
C ASN A 156 -2.78 -27.28 12.61
N GLY A 157 -3.49 -26.29 12.05
CA GLY A 157 -3.39 -25.98 10.62
C GLY A 157 -1.96 -25.66 10.18
N ILE A 158 -1.20 -24.92 11.00
CA ILE A 158 0.22 -24.66 10.73
C ILE A 158 1.04 -25.95 10.72
N LYS A 159 0.87 -26.83 11.72
CA LYS A 159 1.60 -28.11 11.79
C LYS A 159 1.27 -29.01 10.60
N GLU A 160 -0.02 -29.13 10.25
CA GLU A 160 -0.49 -29.93 9.11
C GLU A 160 0.04 -29.38 7.78
N GLY A 161 0.01 -28.06 7.59
CA GLY A 161 0.58 -27.43 6.39
C GLY A 161 2.08 -27.68 6.25
N LEU A 162 2.85 -27.51 7.33
CA LEU A 162 4.28 -27.81 7.34
C LEU A 162 4.59 -29.29 7.10
N GLN A 163 3.77 -30.19 7.67
CA GLN A 163 3.89 -31.63 7.43
C GLN A 163 3.59 -31.97 5.97
N SER A 164 2.55 -31.38 5.38
CA SER A 164 2.21 -31.56 3.96
C SER A 164 3.35 -31.13 3.03
N PHE A 165 4.01 -29.99 3.29
CA PHE A 165 5.21 -29.60 2.55
C PHE A 165 6.31 -30.67 2.66
N LYS A 166 6.59 -31.12 3.88
CA LYS A 166 7.62 -32.13 4.16
C LYS A 166 7.34 -33.45 3.43
N ASP A 167 6.09 -33.91 3.44
CA ASP A 167 5.65 -35.11 2.73
C ASP A 167 5.75 -34.93 1.20
N GLY A 168 5.52 -33.71 0.71
CA GLY A 168 5.73 -33.31 -0.68
C GLY A 168 7.21 -33.11 -1.08
N GLY A 169 8.16 -33.31 -0.16
CA GLY A 169 9.60 -33.17 -0.42
C GLY A 169 10.11 -31.74 -0.44
N VAL A 170 9.33 -30.77 0.03
CA VAL A 170 9.70 -29.35 0.14
C VAL A 170 9.71 -28.93 1.62
N SER A 171 10.52 -27.95 2.00
CA SER A 171 10.52 -27.47 3.40
C SER A 171 10.73 -25.96 3.45
N PRO A 172 9.68 -25.17 3.76
CA PRO A 172 9.81 -23.75 4.02
C PRO A 172 10.88 -23.46 5.08
N LYS A 173 11.71 -22.44 4.85
CA LYS A 173 12.73 -21.98 5.83
C LYS A 173 12.28 -20.78 6.63
N PHE A 174 11.21 -20.11 6.22
CA PHE A 174 10.51 -19.11 7.03
C PHE A 174 9.00 -19.29 6.90
N LEU A 175 8.28 -18.82 7.91
CA LEU A 175 6.82 -18.84 8.00
C LEU A 175 6.34 -17.44 8.40
N ILE A 176 5.37 -16.91 7.67
CA ILE A 176 4.57 -15.75 8.07
C ILE A 176 3.25 -16.30 8.60
N ILE A 177 3.01 -16.10 9.90
CA ILE A 177 1.69 -16.30 10.50
C ILE A 177 0.94 -14.98 10.31
N ASP A 178 0.12 -14.96 9.27
CA ASP A 178 -0.70 -13.81 8.88
C ASP A 178 -1.90 -13.61 9.82
N ASP A 179 -2.78 -12.66 9.52
CA ASP A 179 -3.89 -12.25 10.36
C ASP A 179 -4.81 -13.41 10.80
N GLY A 180 -5.37 -13.27 12.00
CA GLY A 180 -6.24 -14.27 12.64
C GLY A 180 -5.63 -15.00 13.84
N TRP A 181 -4.39 -14.72 14.25
CA TRP A 181 -3.85 -15.24 15.52
C TRP A 181 -4.02 -14.27 16.69
N GLN A 182 -4.21 -12.99 16.39
CA GLN A 182 -4.35 -11.89 17.34
C GLN A 182 -5.76 -11.78 17.91
N GLU A 183 -5.92 -11.03 19.01
CA GLU A 183 -7.22 -10.62 19.53
C GLU A 183 -7.82 -9.52 18.66
N THR A 184 -9.02 -9.81 18.16
CA THR A 184 -9.80 -8.92 17.33
C THR A 184 -11.21 -8.81 17.87
N ASP A 185 -11.85 -7.68 17.60
CA ASP A 185 -13.25 -7.46 17.91
C ASP A 185 -13.97 -6.91 16.68
N ASN A 186 -15.23 -7.29 16.53
CA ASN A 186 -16.06 -6.80 15.44
C ASN A 186 -17.27 -6.10 16.04
N ASP A 187 -17.15 -4.79 16.19
CA ASP A 187 -18.18 -3.92 16.79
C ASP A 187 -19.53 -3.99 16.03
N PHE A 188 -19.53 -4.51 14.80
CA PHE A 188 -20.71 -4.70 13.95
C PHE A 188 -21.33 -6.10 14.04
N GLN A 189 -20.65 -7.06 14.67
CA GLN A 189 -21.15 -8.41 14.87
C GLN A 189 -21.81 -8.51 16.25
N LYS A 190 -23.14 -8.42 16.28
CA LYS A 190 -23.92 -8.58 17.50
C LYS A 190 -24.41 -10.01 17.67
N GLU A 191 -24.32 -10.52 18.89
CA GLU A 191 -24.79 -11.86 19.23
C GLU A 191 -26.29 -11.99 18.90
N GLY A 192 -26.64 -13.00 18.10
CA GLY A 192 -28.02 -13.25 17.66
C GLY A 192 -28.48 -12.48 16.42
N GLU A 193 -27.65 -11.60 15.85
CA GLU A 193 -27.94 -10.90 14.59
C GLU A 193 -27.23 -11.58 13.40
N PRO A 194 -27.83 -11.56 12.19
CA PRO A 194 -27.17 -12.04 10.98
C PRO A 194 -25.94 -11.18 10.66
N LEU A 195 -24.90 -11.81 10.11
CA LEU A 195 -23.70 -11.11 9.64
C LEU A 195 -24.08 -10.05 8.59
N ILE A 196 -23.66 -8.82 8.81
CA ILE A 196 -23.77 -7.74 7.84
C ILE A 196 -22.72 -7.98 6.75
N GLU A 197 -23.14 -8.09 5.50
CA GLU A 197 -22.21 -8.29 4.37
C GLU A 197 -21.18 -7.16 4.32
N GLY A 198 -19.89 -7.52 4.31
CA GLY A 198 -18.78 -6.56 4.34
C GLY A 198 -18.32 -6.18 5.75
N ALA A 199 -19.07 -6.49 6.81
CA ALA A 199 -18.62 -6.25 8.19
C ALA A 199 -17.42 -7.11 8.57
N GLN A 200 -17.12 -8.20 7.85
CA GLN A 200 -15.88 -8.96 8.09
C GLN A 200 -14.61 -8.11 7.93
N PHE A 201 -14.69 -7.05 7.12
CA PHE A 201 -13.61 -6.09 6.89
C PHE A 201 -13.53 -4.98 7.94
N ALA A 202 -14.52 -4.91 8.84
CA ALA A 202 -14.60 -3.94 9.92
C ALA A 202 -14.10 -4.50 11.26
N THR A 203 -13.57 -5.72 11.24
CA THR A 203 -12.89 -6.33 12.37
C THR A 203 -11.68 -5.49 12.76
N ARG A 204 -11.61 -5.09 14.03
CA ARG A 204 -10.58 -4.23 14.58
C ARG A 204 -9.63 -5.04 15.44
N LEU A 205 -8.33 -4.81 15.25
CA LEU A 205 -7.29 -5.29 16.16
C LEU A 205 -7.47 -4.64 17.54
N THR A 206 -7.69 -5.44 18.58
CA THR A 206 -7.84 -4.95 19.95
C THR A 206 -6.59 -5.13 20.78
N ASP A 207 -5.85 -6.22 20.55
CA ASP A 207 -4.58 -6.50 21.21
C ASP A 207 -3.70 -7.41 20.32
N ILE A 208 -2.38 -7.28 20.43
CA ILE A 208 -1.42 -8.17 19.74
C ILE A 208 -1.17 -9.47 20.51
N LYS A 209 -2.09 -9.83 21.41
CA LYS A 209 -2.09 -11.08 22.16
C LYS A 209 -2.70 -12.19 21.33
N GLU A 210 -2.27 -13.40 21.62
CA GLU A 210 -2.87 -14.64 21.12
C GLU A 210 -4.37 -14.69 21.41
N ASN A 211 -5.20 -15.04 20.43
CA ASN A 211 -6.62 -15.31 20.66
C ASN A 211 -6.86 -16.73 21.20
N SER A 212 -8.13 -17.09 21.37
CA SER A 212 -8.54 -18.39 21.91
C SER A 212 -8.01 -19.59 21.12
N LYS A 213 -7.74 -19.46 19.81
CA LYS A 213 -7.17 -20.55 18.99
C LYS A 213 -5.72 -20.86 19.34
N PHE A 214 -5.02 -19.88 19.93
CA PHE A 214 -3.61 -19.98 20.32
C PHE A 214 -3.43 -20.04 21.84
N LYS A 215 -4.52 -19.97 22.62
CA LYS A 215 -4.56 -20.11 24.08
C LYS A 215 -5.12 -21.48 24.49
N GLY A 216 -4.29 -22.51 24.43
CA GLY A 216 -4.63 -23.89 24.86
C GLY A 216 -3.81 -24.36 26.05
N SER A 217 -4.22 -25.47 26.70
CA SER A 217 -3.50 -26.11 27.82
C SER A 217 -2.09 -26.58 27.45
N ASP A 218 -1.85 -26.92 26.19
CA ASP A 218 -0.65 -27.63 25.74
C ASP A 218 0.13 -26.90 24.63
N THR A 219 -0.29 -25.71 24.19
CA THR A 219 0.50 -24.91 23.23
C THR A 219 0.06 -23.45 23.18
N ASN A 220 0.96 -22.54 23.53
CA ASN A 220 0.91 -21.11 23.14
C ASN A 220 1.73 -20.85 21.85
N LEU A 221 1.71 -19.62 21.30
CA LEU A 221 2.44 -19.29 20.07
C LEU A 221 3.94 -19.50 20.23
N LYS A 222 4.49 -19.19 21.41
CA LYS A 222 5.91 -19.39 21.71
C LYS A 222 6.30 -20.88 21.66
N GLU A 223 5.47 -21.74 22.22
CA GLU A 223 5.66 -23.19 22.18
C GLU A 223 5.48 -23.76 20.78
N LEU A 224 4.49 -23.26 20.03
CA LEU A 224 4.30 -23.60 18.63
C LEU A 224 5.54 -23.24 17.82
N ILE A 225 6.05 -22.01 17.95
CA ILE A 225 7.26 -21.53 17.24
C ILE A 225 8.46 -22.44 17.54
N ARG A 226 8.67 -22.77 18.82
CA ARG A 226 9.75 -23.69 19.22
C ARG A 226 9.59 -25.06 18.54
N TYR A 227 8.39 -25.64 18.66
CA TYR A 227 8.08 -26.94 18.06
C TYR A 227 8.32 -26.94 16.55
N ILE A 228 7.83 -25.94 15.81
CA ILE A 228 7.94 -25.94 14.35
C ILE A 228 9.38 -25.72 13.87
N LYS A 229 10.18 -24.94 14.60
CA LYS A 229 11.62 -24.77 14.31
C LYS A 229 12.39 -26.07 14.52
N GLU A 230 12.12 -26.79 15.60
CA GLU A 230 12.76 -28.06 15.92
C GLU A 230 12.38 -29.19 14.94
N ASN A 231 11.16 -29.20 14.40
CA ASN A 231 10.62 -30.33 13.64
C ASN A 231 10.55 -30.15 12.11
N TYR A 232 10.50 -28.90 11.63
CA TYR A 232 10.31 -28.59 10.20
C TYR A 232 11.43 -27.76 9.56
N GLY A 233 12.49 -27.42 10.31
CA GLY A 233 13.69 -26.80 9.75
C GLY A 233 13.52 -25.33 9.33
N LEU A 234 12.55 -24.65 9.94
CA LEU A 234 12.41 -23.18 9.90
C LEU A 234 13.61 -22.51 10.61
N LYS A 235 14.05 -21.35 10.12
CA LYS A 235 15.18 -20.58 10.66
C LYS A 235 14.72 -19.43 11.55
#